data_AF-A0A0P4VQ58-F1
#
_entry.id   AF-A0A0P4VQ58-F1
#
_cell.length_a   1.000
_cell.length_b   1.000
_cell.length_c   1.000
_cell.angle_alpha   90.00
_cell.angle_beta   90.00
_cell.angle_gamma   90.00
#
_symmetry.space_group_name_H-M   'P 1'
#
loop_
_entity.id
_entity.type
_entity.pdbx_description
1 polymer ?
#
loop_
_entity_poly.entity_id
_entity_poly.type
_entity_poly.pdbx_seq_one_letter_code
_entity_poly.pdbx_strand_id
1 'polypeptide(L)'
;MIHAYLFVTANNRDRDGHGPEFHKHMYRINNVAGTKITVFHSFHDEVDVYRQHIWQCNGPCRTRRPYFGLVKRSMNRAPGPNDNWWAQHQQTCGGTYSKIQEPDRSATAKKGSKKSQ
;
A
#
# COMPACT_ATOMS: atom_id res chain seq x y z
N MET A 1 3.92 -12.14 9.04
CA MET A 1 5.14 -12.91 9.41
C MET A 1 4.86 -14.38 9.75
N ILE A 2 3.61 -14.81 9.93
CA ILE A 2 3.26 -16.23 10.17
C ILE A 2 3.71 -17.12 8.99
N HIS A 3 3.55 -16.66 7.73
CA HIS A 3 4.06 -17.36 6.54
C HIS A 3 5.56 -17.66 6.60
N ALA A 4 6.38 -16.68 6.97
CA ALA A 4 7.84 -16.86 7.06
C ALA A 4 8.23 -17.87 8.14
N TYR A 5 7.52 -17.87 9.27
CA TYR A 5 7.72 -18.87 10.33
C TYR A 5 7.42 -20.28 9.81
N LEU A 6 6.25 -20.49 9.19
CA LEU A 6 5.86 -21.80 8.65
C LEU A 6 6.77 -22.28 7.50
N PHE A 7 7.28 -21.36 6.70
CA PHE A 7 8.26 -21.68 5.67
C PHE A 7 9.56 -22.22 6.27
N VAL A 8 10.09 -21.57 7.31
CA VAL A 8 11.36 -21.97 7.95
C VAL A 8 11.20 -23.24 8.79
N THR A 9 10.12 -23.36 9.56
CA THR A 9 9.99 -24.44 10.56
C THR A 9 9.31 -25.70 10.02
N ALA A 10 8.48 -25.57 8.98
CA ALA A 10 7.68 -26.68 8.46
C ALA A 10 7.87 -26.91 6.95
N ASN A 11 8.78 -26.18 6.28
CA ASN A 11 8.95 -26.19 4.83
C ASN A 11 7.62 -26.07 4.08
N ASN A 12 6.66 -25.33 4.66
CA ASN A 12 5.35 -25.15 4.09
C ASN A 12 5.46 -24.20 2.88
N ARG A 13 5.23 -24.74 1.68
CA ARG A 13 5.30 -24.03 0.39
C ARG A 13 3.91 -23.77 -0.21
N ASP A 14 2.86 -23.94 0.59
CA ASP A 14 1.49 -23.79 0.14
C ASP A 14 1.25 -22.36 -0.38
N ARG A 15 0.66 -22.25 -1.58
CA ARG A 15 0.46 -20.98 -2.30
C ARG A 15 -0.67 -20.15 -1.71
N ASP A 16 -1.66 -20.79 -1.10
CA ASP A 16 -2.80 -20.11 -0.47
C ASP A 16 -2.46 -19.59 0.93
N GLY A 17 -1.34 -20.08 1.51
CA GLY A 17 -0.65 -19.59 2.70
C GLY A 17 -1.39 -19.70 4.04
N HIS A 18 -2.73 -19.73 4.04
CA HIS A 18 -3.57 -19.53 5.23
C HIS A 18 -4.24 -20.82 5.72
N GLY A 19 -3.52 -21.94 5.68
CA GLY A 19 -4.02 -23.23 6.18
C GLY A 19 -4.21 -23.31 7.71
N PRO A 20 -4.56 -24.48 8.27
CA PRO A 20 -4.82 -24.66 9.70
C PRO A 20 -3.66 -24.21 10.61
N GLU A 21 -2.40 -24.43 10.19
CA GLU A 21 -1.22 -23.99 10.93
C GLU A 21 -1.08 -22.47 10.98
N PHE A 22 -1.45 -21.78 9.90
CA PHE A 22 -1.51 -20.33 9.89
C PHE A 22 -2.52 -19.82 10.91
N HIS A 23 -3.73 -20.39 10.90
CA HIS A 23 -4.80 -20.03 11.83
C HIS A 23 -4.39 -20.25 13.29
N LYS A 24 -3.73 -21.37 13.62
CA LYS A 24 -3.23 -21.63 14.98
C LYS A 24 -2.31 -20.51 15.47
N HIS A 25 -1.34 -20.11 14.66
CA HIS A 25 -0.45 -19.01 15.04
C HIS A 25 -1.16 -17.66 15.06
N MET A 26 -2.07 -17.39 14.12
CA MET A 26 -2.88 -16.18 14.08
C MET A 26 -3.67 -16.00 15.38
N TYR A 27 -4.44 -17.02 15.79
CA TYR A 27 -5.23 -16.97 17.03
C TYR A 27 -4.35 -16.86 18.27
N ARG A 28 -3.26 -17.65 18.34
CA ARG A 28 -2.32 -17.58 19.45
C ARG A 28 -1.72 -16.18 19.63
N ILE A 29 -1.27 -15.55 18.54
CA ILE A 29 -0.67 -14.21 18.59
C ILE A 29 -1.73 -13.16 18.95
N ASN A 30 -2.92 -13.22 18.35
CA ASN A 30 -4.02 -12.31 18.69
C ASN A 30 -4.38 -12.38 20.17
N ASN A 31 -4.44 -13.58 20.75
CA ASN A 31 -4.75 -13.77 22.15
C ASN A 31 -3.65 -13.24 23.08
N VAL A 32 -2.39 -13.54 22.79
CA VAL A 32 -1.26 -13.17 23.67
C VAL A 32 -0.91 -11.69 23.57
N ALA A 33 -0.97 -11.11 22.37
CA ALA A 33 -0.52 -9.74 22.11
C ALA A 33 -1.67 -8.73 21.94
N GLY A 34 -2.93 -9.16 22.04
CA GLY A 34 -4.10 -8.29 21.83
C GLY A 34 -4.23 -7.77 20.39
N THR A 35 -3.63 -8.44 19.41
CA THR A 35 -3.68 -8.04 17.99
C THR A 35 -4.95 -8.54 17.30
N LYS A 36 -5.21 -8.04 16.08
CA LYS A 36 -6.33 -8.46 15.22
C LYS A 36 -5.84 -8.91 13.84
N ILE A 37 -4.89 -9.85 13.81
CA ILE A 37 -4.41 -10.47 12.57
C ILE A 37 -5.57 -11.26 11.94
N THR A 38 -5.82 -11.05 10.66
CA THR A 38 -6.81 -11.73 9.84
C THR A 38 -6.14 -12.49 8.70
N VAL A 39 -6.78 -13.55 8.19
CA VAL A 39 -6.33 -14.23 6.94
C VAL A 39 -6.57 -13.38 5.70
N PHE A 40 -7.54 -12.47 5.78
CA PHE A 40 -7.77 -11.47 4.75
C PHE A 40 -6.80 -10.32 4.98
N HIS A 41 -5.79 -10.24 4.13
CA HIS A 41 -5.25 -8.96 3.72
C HIS A 41 -6.04 -8.60 2.46
N SER A 42 -6.76 -7.49 2.42
CA SER A 42 -7.16 -7.02 1.09
C SER A 42 -5.86 -6.61 0.40
N PHE A 43 -5.55 -7.19 -0.75
CA PHE A 43 -4.38 -6.79 -1.55
C PHE A 43 -4.32 -5.26 -1.72
N HIS A 44 -5.49 -4.61 -1.72
CA HIS A 44 -5.64 -3.17 -1.73
C HIS A 44 -5.02 -2.48 -0.50
N ASP A 45 -5.19 -3.03 0.71
CA ASP A 45 -4.57 -2.49 1.93
C ASP A 45 -3.05 -2.62 1.89
N GLU A 46 -2.54 -3.77 1.44
CA GLU A 46 -1.10 -3.97 1.28
C GLU A 46 -0.51 -2.99 0.27
N VAL A 47 -1.19 -2.81 -0.88
CA VAL A 47 -0.75 -1.85 -1.90
C VAL A 47 -0.84 -0.41 -1.40
N ASP A 48 -1.86 -0.06 -0.62
CA ASP A 48 -2.03 1.29 -0.09
C ASP A 48 -0.93 1.68 0.91
N VAL A 49 -0.35 0.73 1.65
CA VAL A 49 0.86 0.96 2.45
C VAL A 49 2.03 1.49 1.61
N TYR A 50 2.15 1.03 0.36
CA TYR A 50 3.21 1.46 -0.55
C TYR A 50 2.88 2.74 -1.31
N ARG A 51 1.61 3.15 -1.41
CA ARG A 51 1.19 4.36 -2.16
C ARG A 51 1.38 5.65 -1.35
N GLN A 52 2.63 5.93 -1.03
CA GLN A 52 3.02 6.99 -0.10
C GLN A 52 3.07 8.39 -0.72
N HIS A 53 3.03 8.50 -2.05
CA HIS A 53 2.94 9.79 -2.73
C HIS A 53 1.49 10.12 -3.03
N ILE A 54 1.00 11.21 -2.45
CA ILE A 54 -0.40 11.61 -2.58
C ILE A 54 -0.49 13.01 -3.19
N TRP A 55 -1.34 13.13 -4.20
CA TRP A 55 -1.71 14.40 -4.83
C TRP A 55 -3.19 14.65 -4.69
N GLN A 56 -3.56 15.91 -4.56
CA GLN A 56 -4.93 16.38 -4.49
C GLN A 56 -5.20 17.36 -5.63
N CYS A 57 -6.22 17.08 -6.45
CA CYS A 57 -6.72 18.02 -7.44
C CYS A 57 -7.35 19.22 -6.74
N ASN A 58 -7.17 20.44 -7.25
CA ASN A 58 -7.86 21.65 -6.76
C ASN A 58 -9.21 21.94 -7.44
N GLY A 59 -9.62 21.12 -8.41
CA GLY A 59 -10.85 21.30 -9.17
C GLY A 59 -12.09 20.66 -8.53
N PRO A 60 -13.24 20.70 -9.22
CA PRO A 60 -14.52 20.20 -8.72
C PRO A 60 -14.56 18.68 -8.48
N CYS A 61 -13.57 17.91 -8.96
CA CYS A 61 -13.51 16.48 -8.67
C CYS A 61 -13.22 16.17 -7.19
N ARG A 62 -12.84 17.15 -6.37
CA ARG A 62 -12.70 17.02 -4.90
C ARG A 62 -13.93 16.44 -4.22
N THR A 63 -15.13 16.75 -4.70
CA THR A 63 -16.38 16.28 -4.11
C THR A 63 -16.98 15.09 -4.86
N ARG A 64 -16.34 14.64 -5.94
CA ARG A 64 -16.86 13.58 -6.81
C ARG A 64 -16.33 12.21 -6.38
N ARG A 65 -17.25 11.28 -6.15
CA ARG A 65 -16.92 9.87 -5.94
C ARG A 65 -16.31 9.27 -7.23
N PRO A 66 -15.48 8.23 -7.12
CA PRO A 66 -15.03 7.58 -5.88
C PRO A 66 -13.73 8.17 -5.31
N TYR A 67 -13.00 9.00 -6.08
CA TYR A 67 -11.62 9.39 -5.75
C TYR A 67 -11.50 10.70 -4.99
N PHE A 68 -12.53 11.57 -5.02
CA PHE A 68 -12.51 12.85 -4.32
C PHE A 68 -11.28 13.71 -4.66
N GLY A 69 -10.85 13.63 -5.93
CA GLY A 69 -9.68 14.34 -6.45
C GLY A 69 -8.34 13.85 -5.88
N LEU A 70 -8.29 12.71 -5.18
CA LEU A 70 -7.05 12.12 -4.69
C LEU A 70 -6.43 11.20 -5.74
N VAL A 71 -5.11 11.28 -5.86
CA VAL A 71 -4.29 10.28 -6.56
C VAL A 71 -3.21 9.83 -5.62
N LYS A 72 -3.16 8.51 -5.34
CA LYS A 72 -2.13 7.87 -4.51
C LYS A 72 -1.23 6.99 -5.38
N ARG A 73 0.09 7.10 -5.25
CA ARG A 73 1.06 6.29 -6.03
C ARG A 73 2.23 5.84 -5.18
N SER A 74 2.83 4.72 -5.57
CA SER A 74 4.06 4.20 -4.98
C SER A 74 5.32 4.93 -5.45
N MET A 75 5.26 5.56 -6.62
CA MET A 75 6.36 6.34 -7.18
C MET A 75 6.04 7.84 -7.14
N ASN A 76 7.07 8.66 -7.00
CA ASN A 76 6.99 10.13 -7.08
C ASN A 76 6.77 10.61 -8.52
N ARG A 77 5.63 10.24 -9.12
CA ARG A 77 5.22 10.66 -10.46
C ARG A 77 3.92 11.44 -10.36
N ALA A 78 3.96 12.75 -10.65
CA ALA A 78 2.75 13.57 -10.65
C ALA A 78 1.72 13.06 -11.70
N PRO A 79 0.42 13.25 -11.46
CA PRO A 79 -0.61 13.04 -12.48
C PRO A 79 -0.35 13.92 -13.71
N GLY A 80 -0.52 13.37 -14.91
CA GLY A 80 -0.26 14.10 -16.14
C GLY A 80 -0.65 13.34 -17.41
N PRO A 81 -0.30 13.87 -18.60
CA PRO A 81 -0.76 13.38 -19.91
C PRO A 81 -0.50 11.89 -20.21
N ASN A 82 0.49 11.28 -19.56
CA ASN A 82 0.79 9.86 -19.71
C ASN A 82 -0.20 8.95 -18.98
N ASP A 83 -1.09 9.51 -18.15
CA ASP A 83 -2.16 8.77 -17.51
C ASP A 83 -3.34 8.62 -18.47
N ASN A 84 -3.83 7.39 -18.66
CA ASN A 84 -4.93 7.08 -19.57
C ASN A 84 -6.23 7.86 -19.29
N TRP A 85 -6.45 8.27 -18.03
CA TRP A 85 -7.61 9.06 -17.61
C TRP A 85 -7.40 10.59 -17.69
N TRP A 86 -6.19 11.06 -18.01
CA TRP A 86 -5.84 12.49 -17.94
C TRP A 86 -6.68 13.35 -18.87
N ALA A 87 -6.85 12.94 -20.13
CA ALA A 87 -7.64 13.69 -21.11
C ALA A 87 -9.09 13.90 -20.63
N GLN A 88 -9.71 12.85 -20.08
CA GLN A 88 -11.06 12.93 -19.51
C GLN A 88 -11.10 13.84 -18.27
N HIS A 89 -10.10 13.76 -17.39
CA HIS A 89 -10.00 14.66 -16.25
C HIS A 89 -9.91 16.13 -16.68
N GLN A 90 -9.12 16.44 -17.70
CA GLN A 90 -9.02 17.81 -18.21
C GLN A 90 -10.35 18.33 -18.76
N GLN A 91 -11.11 17.49 -19.47
CA GLN A 91 -12.42 17.88 -20.01
C GLN A 91 -13.50 18.04 -18.93
N THR A 92 -13.50 17.16 -17.93
CA THR A 92 -14.60 17.09 -16.94
C THR A 92 -14.35 17.86 -15.65
N CYS A 93 -13.08 18.15 -15.35
CA CYS A 93 -12.64 18.82 -14.13
C CYS A 93 -11.76 20.03 -14.45
N GLY A 94 -10.72 19.86 -15.26
CA GLY A 94 -9.78 20.92 -15.64
C GLY A 94 -8.84 21.40 -14.53
N GLY A 95 -8.95 20.84 -13.33
CA GLY A 95 -8.11 21.21 -12.18
C GLY A 95 -6.67 20.71 -12.28
N THR A 96 -5.81 21.24 -11.42
CA THR A 96 -4.40 20.84 -11.30
C THR A 96 -4.17 20.04 -10.02
N TYR A 97 -3.19 19.14 -10.05
CA TYR A 97 -2.83 18.29 -8.91
C TYR A 97 -1.63 18.85 -8.16
N SER A 98 -1.79 19.09 -6.87
CA SER A 98 -0.71 19.49 -5.96
C SER A 98 -0.37 18.34 -5.03
N LYS A 99 0.93 18.14 -4.77
CA LYS A 99 1.40 17.08 -3.85
C LYS A 99 1.09 17.48 -2.41
N ILE A 100 0.47 16.57 -1.66
CA ILE A 100 0.07 16.80 -0.27
C ILE A 100 0.77 15.84 0.71
N GLN A 101 1.34 14.75 0.22
CA GLN A 101 2.10 13.80 1.04
C GLN A 101 3.28 13.21 0.27
N GLU A 102 4.40 13.05 0.97
CA GLU A 102 5.59 12.34 0.53
C GLU A 102 6.06 11.39 1.64
N PRO A 103 6.64 10.23 1.32
CA PRO A 103 7.27 9.37 2.31
C PRO A 103 8.41 10.05 3.05
N ASP A 104 8.54 9.73 4.34
CA ASP A 104 9.66 10.17 5.14
C ASP A 104 10.97 9.54 4.63
N ARG A 105 11.94 10.39 4.29
CA ARG A 105 13.27 9.99 3.80
C ARG A 105 14.08 9.26 4.87
N SER A 106 13.72 9.38 6.15
CA SER A 106 14.39 8.67 7.24
C SER A 106 14.19 7.14 7.18
N ALA A 107 13.10 6.67 6.56
CA ALA A 107 12.77 5.25 6.47
C ALA A 107 13.54 4.51 5.35
N THR A 108 13.96 5.21 4.28
CA THR A 108 14.67 4.61 3.14
C THR A 108 16.16 4.47 3.38
N ALA A 109 16.77 5.33 4.20
CA ALA A 109 18.20 5.26 4.55
C ALA A 109 18.58 3.99 5.34
N LYS A 110 17.64 3.36 6.08
CA LYS A 110 17.92 2.15 6.86
C LYS A 110 17.98 0.85 6.05
N LYS A 111 17.63 0.86 4.76
CA LYS A 111 17.64 -0.35 3.90
C LYS A 111 18.82 -0.44 2.92
N GLY A 112 19.68 0.57 2.86
CA GLY A 112 20.75 0.66 1.84
C GLY A 112 22.20 0.57 2.32
N SER A 113 22.49 0.60 3.63
CA SER A 113 23.88 0.60 4.12
C SER A 113 24.30 -0.76 4.70
N LYS A 114 24.51 -1.73 3.82
CA LYS A 114 25.62 -2.69 4.00
C LYS A 114 26.58 -2.44 2.83
N LYS A 115 27.49 -1.49 3.00
CA LYS A 115 28.72 -1.48 2.21
C LYS A 115 29.51 -2.72 2.62
N SER A 116 29.65 -3.64 1.68
CA SER A 116 30.65 -4.71 1.76
C SER A 116 32.03 -4.04 1.77
N GLN A 117 32.88 -4.45 2.70
CA GLN A 117 34.32 -4.27 2.64
C GLN A 117 34.94 -5.66 2.47
#